data_AF-A0A2K3LAE0-F1
#
_entry.id   AF-A0A2K3LAE0-F1
#
_cell.length_a   1.000
_cell.length_b   1.000
_cell.length_c   1.000
_cell.angle_alpha   90.00
_cell.angle_beta   90.00
_cell.angle_gamma   90.00
#
_symmetry.space_group_name_H-M   'P 1'
#
loop_
_entity.id
_entity.type
_entity.pdbx_description
1 polymer ?
#
loop_
_entity_poly.entity_id
_entity_poly.type
_entity_poly.pdbx_seq_one_letter_code
_entity_poly.pdbx_strand_id
1 'polypeptide(L)'
;MDAFQDVRDRLSIQFEFVWRQIREPLIVPLLRIAVFLCLGMSLMMLVERVYMGIVICLVKLLGKKPEKRYKYETFKEDVELGNSNYPMVLIQVPMYNEREVYQLSIGAACGLSWPSHRIIVQILDDSTDPTIKELVQVECLRWRSKGVNIKYEVRDNRNGYKAGALKEGMKHSYVKQCDYVAIFDADFQPQPDFLCQTIPFLVNNSEIGLVQARWKFAVAYGKFMENLGLKSR
;
A
#
# COMPACT_ATOMS: atom_id res chain seq x y z
N MET A 1 56.27 35.90 -30.94
CA MET A 1 55.23 34.87 -30.74
C MET A 1 55.83 33.60 -30.14
N ASP A 2 57.06 33.22 -30.49
CA ASP A 2 57.71 31.97 -30.05
C ASP A 2 57.95 31.84 -28.53
N ALA A 3 58.29 32.93 -27.83
CA ALA A 3 58.53 32.88 -26.38
C ALA A 3 57.27 32.58 -25.56
N PHE A 4 56.08 32.99 -26.04
CA PHE A 4 54.82 32.73 -25.35
C PHE A 4 54.33 31.29 -25.58
N GLN A 5 54.70 30.71 -26.73
CA GLN A 5 54.49 29.30 -27.06
C GLN A 5 55.37 28.40 -26.18
N ASP A 6 56.66 28.72 -26.03
CA ASP A 6 57.61 27.96 -25.19
C ASP A 6 57.20 27.92 -23.70
N VAL A 7 56.72 29.05 -23.16
CA VAL A 7 56.22 29.11 -21.77
C VAL A 7 54.96 28.27 -21.59
N ARG A 8 54.04 28.29 -22.57
CA ARG A 8 52.83 27.48 -22.55
C ARG A 8 53.16 25.99 -22.64
N ASP A 9 54.09 25.62 -23.49
CA ASP A 9 54.52 24.24 -23.67
C ASP A 9 55.22 23.72 -22.40
N ARG A 10 56.09 24.51 -21.76
CA ARG A 10 56.69 24.18 -20.46
C ARG A 10 55.66 24.00 -19.34
N LEU A 11 54.65 24.88 -19.26
CA LEU A 11 53.56 24.73 -18.30
C LEU A 11 52.80 23.43 -18.54
N SER A 12 52.45 23.14 -19.79
CA SER A 12 51.70 21.93 -20.15
C SER A 12 52.45 20.65 -19.77
N ILE A 13 53.76 20.60 -19.99
CA ILE A 13 54.62 19.45 -19.62
C ILE A 13 54.70 19.30 -18.10
N GLN A 14 54.80 20.41 -17.34
CA GLN A 14 54.77 20.37 -15.88
C GLN A 14 53.41 19.89 -15.34
N PHE A 15 52.31 20.36 -15.92
CA PHE A 15 50.98 19.91 -15.58
C PHE A 15 50.78 18.42 -15.89
N GLU A 16 51.24 17.92 -17.04
CA GLU A 16 51.18 16.50 -17.37
C GLU A 16 52.01 15.63 -16.40
N PHE A 17 53.18 16.11 -16.00
CA PHE A 17 54.04 15.39 -15.05
C PHE A 17 53.41 15.31 -13.66
N VAL A 18 52.88 16.42 -13.14
CA VAL A 18 52.16 16.47 -11.86
C VAL A 18 50.88 15.62 -11.92
N TRP A 19 50.14 15.73 -13.02
CA TRP A 19 48.94 14.91 -13.26
C TRP A 19 49.27 13.43 -13.25
N ARG A 20 50.35 13.00 -13.89
CA ARG A 20 50.79 11.61 -13.91
C ARG A 20 51.25 11.11 -12.54
N GLN A 21 51.98 11.96 -11.78
CA GLN A 21 52.40 11.65 -10.41
C GLN A 21 51.23 11.50 -9.43
N ILE A 22 50.11 12.20 -9.62
CA ILE A 22 48.92 12.06 -8.77
C ILE A 22 48.02 10.91 -9.27
N ARG A 23 47.86 10.78 -10.59
CA ARG A 23 46.96 9.82 -11.22
C ARG A 23 47.35 8.38 -10.93
N GLU A 24 48.63 8.03 -11.08
CA GLU A 24 49.09 6.64 -10.95
C GLU A 24 49.00 6.07 -9.51
N PRO A 25 49.46 6.75 -8.45
CA PRO A 25 49.43 6.19 -7.09
C PRO A 25 48.13 6.44 -6.34
N LEU A 26 47.30 7.43 -6.73
CA LEU A 26 46.10 7.79 -5.97
C LEU A 26 44.82 7.50 -6.74
N ILE A 27 44.67 8.04 -7.96
CA ILE A 27 43.41 7.99 -8.71
C ILE A 27 43.16 6.57 -9.25
N VAL A 28 44.18 5.92 -9.82
CA VAL A 28 44.04 4.57 -10.39
C VAL A 28 43.66 3.50 -9.34
N PRO A 29 44.32 3.38 -8.17
CA PRO A 29 43.91 2.39 -7.17
C PRO A 29 42.55 2.70 -6.57
N LEU A 30 42.22 3.98 -6.35
CA LEU A 30 40.90 4.39 -5.85
C LEU A 30 39.78 4.05 -6.84
N LEU A 31 39.99 4.32 -8.14
CA LEU A 31 39.06 3.92 -9.19
C LEU A 31 38.94 2.40 -9.30
N ARG A 32 40.04 1.65 -9.18
CA ARG A 32 39.99 0.17 -9.17
C ARG A 32 39.15 -0.35 -8.00
N ILE A 33 39.35 0.18 -6.80
CA ILE A 33 38.54 -0.17 -5.62
C ILE A 33 37.07 0.15 -5.88
N ALA A 34 36.76 1.34 -6.39
CA ALA A 34 35.39 1.73 -6.72
C ALA A 34 34.75 0.79 -7.76
N VAL A 35 35.49 0.41 -8.81
CA VAL A 35 35.03 -0.56 -9.82
C VAL A 35 34.77 -1.92 -9.18
N PHE A 36 35.66 -2.43 -8.33
CA PHE A 36 35.44 -3.69 -7.62
C PHE A 36 34.22 -3.64 -6.68
N LEU A 37 34.00 -2.53 -5.99
CA LEU A 37 32.80 -2.32 -5.17
C LEU A 37 31.52 -2.32 -6.03
N CYS A 38 31.53 -1.61 -7.16
CA CYS A 38 30.41 -1.60 -8.10
C CYS A 38 30.12 -2.99 -8.67
N LEU A 39 31.15 -3.74 -9.04
CA LEU A 39 31.03 -5.13 -9.50
C LEU A 39 30.46 -6.03 -8.41
N GLY A 40 30.91 -5.86 -7.16
CA GLY A 40 30.37 -6.59 -6.01
C GLY A 40 28.88 -6.33 -5.78
N MET A 41 28.46 -5.06 -5.79
CA MET A 41 27.04 -4.69 -5.65
C MET A 41 26.20 -5.22 -6.82
N SER A 42 26.72 -5.13 -8.05
CA SER A 42 26.04 -5.64 -9.24
C SER A 42 25.85 -7.16 -9.18
N LEU A 43 26.88 -7.89 -8.73
CA LEU A 43 26.81 -9.33 -8.56
C LEU A 43 25.82 -9.73 -7.48
N MET A 44 25.83 -9.04 -6.33
CA MET A 44 24.87 -9.28 -5.24
C MET A 44 23.42 -9.10 -5.73
N MET A 45 23.13 -8.00 -6.43
CA MET A 45 21.81 -7.75 -7.04
C MET A 45 21.43 -8.83 -8.06
N LEU A 46 22.39 -9.31 -8.86
CA LEU A 46 22.14 -10.39 -9.83
C LEU A 46 21.82 -11.70 -9.12
N VAL A 47 22.56 -12.05 -8.07
CA VAL A 47 22.32 -13.25 -7.27
C VAL A 47 20.93 -13.21 -6.64
N GLU A 48 20.50 -12.07 -6.08
CA GLU A 48 19.15 -11.90 -5.53
C GLU A 48 18.08 -12.12 -6.61
N ARG A 49 18.26 -11.55 -7.81
CA ARG A 49 17.31 -11.69 -8.92
C ARG A 49 17.24 -13.12 -9.44
N VAL A 50 18.38 -13.80 -9.57
CA VAL A 50 18.45 -15.20 -9.99
C VAL A 50 17.81 -16.10 -8.94
N TYR A 51 18.12 -15.89 -7.65
CA TYR A 51 17.51 -16.62 -6.55
C TYR A 51 15.98 -16.48 -6.56
N MET A 52 15.47 -15.24 -6.64
CA MET A 52 14.03 -15.00 -6.74
C MET A 52 13.41 -15.65 -7.98
N GLY A 53 14.11 -15.61 -9.12
CA GLY A 53 13.69 -16.28 -10.35
C GLY A 53 13.58 -17.80 -10.20
N ILE A 54 14.57 -18.44 -9.57
CA ILE A 54 14.57 -19.87 -9.28
C ILE A 54 13.40 -20.22 -8.33
N VAL A 55 13.20 -19.45 -7.26
CA VAL A 55 12.09 -19.67 -6.31
C VAL A 55 10.74 -19.56 -7.02
N ILE A 56 10.53 -18.54 -7.85
CA ILE A 56 9.29 -18.38 -8.62
C ILE A 56 9.09 -19.55 -9.60
N CYS A 57 10.16 -19.99 -10.27
CA CYS A 57 10.12 -21.14 -11.17
C CYS A 57 9.74 -22.42 -10.44
N LEU A 58 10.38 -22.71 -9.30
CA LEU A 58 10.07 -23.85 -8.45
C LEU A 58 8.62 -23.80 -7.95
N VAL A 59 8.15 -22.66 -7.46
CA VAL A 59 6.76 -22.49 -7.00
C VAL A 59 5.76 -22.73 -8.14
N LYS A 60 6.05 -22.23 -9.35
CA LYS A 60 5.23 -22.46 -10.54
C LYS A 60 5.24 -23.93 -10.98
N LEU A 61 6.40 -24.57 -11.03
CA LEU A 61 6.56 -25.98 -11.40
C LEU A 61 5.89 -26.93 -10.40
N LEU A 62 5.97 -26.62 -9.10
CA LEU A 62 5.33 -27.38 -8.02
C LEU A 62 3.80 -27.18 -7.97
N GLY A 63 3.22 -26.34 -8.85
CA GLY A 63 1.78 -26.33 -9.13
C GLY A 63 0.87 -25.99 -7.94
N LYS A 64 1.41 -25.48 -6.83
CA LYS A 64 0.65 -25.07 -5.64
C LYS A 64 -0.08 -23.74 -5.91
N LYS A 65 -1.05 -23.77 -6.82
CA LYS A 65 -1.97 -22.65 -7.01
C LYS A 65 -2.74 -22.42 -5.69
N PRO A 66 -2.87 -21.17 -5.21
CA PRO A 66 -3.57 -20.87 -3.97
C PRO A 66 -5.01 -21.42 -3.97
N GLU A 67 -5.66 -21.45 -5.13
CA GLU A 67 -7.00 -22.01 -5.36
C GLU A 67 -7.12 -23.50 -5.01
N LYS A 68 -6.03 -24.28 -5.11
CA LYS A 68 -6.01 -25.70 -4.70
C LYS A 68 -5.61 -25.89 -3.24
N ARG A 69 -5.01 -24.88 -2.63
CA ARG A 69 -4.45 -24.94 -1.27
C ARG A 69 -5.43 -24.44 -0.22
N TYR A 70 -6.25 -23.44 -0.56
CA TYR A 70 -7.15 -22.79 0.37
C TYR A 70 -8.59 -23.04 -0.03
N LYS A 71 -9.40 -23.45 0.95
CA LYS A 71 -10.83 -23.63 0.74
C LYS A 71 -11.46 -22.26 0.59
N TYR A 72 -12.13 -22.04 -0.55
CA TYR A 72 -12.90 -20.84 -0.82
C TYR A 72 -14.34 -21.28 -1.07
N GLU A 73 -15.17 -21.19 -0.04
CA GLU A 73 -16.61 -21.37 -0.14
C GLU A 73 -17.28 -20.06 0.22
N THR A 74 -17.92 -19.43 -0.76
CA THR A 74 -18.66 -18.18 -0.54
C THR A 74 -19.79 -18.43 0.46
N PHE A 75 -20.04 -17.46 1.35
CA PHE A 75 -21.23 -17.48 2.19
C PHE A 75 -22.47 -17.55 1.31
N LYS A 76 -23.22 -18.65 1.41
CA LYS A 76 -24.54 -18.75 0.78
C LYS A 76 -25.54 -18.05 1.69
N GLU A 77 -26.49 -17.34 1.08
CA GLU A 77 -27.68 -16.88 1.77
C GLU A 77 -28.51 -18.13 2.12
N ASP A 78 -28.26 -18.68 3.30
CA ASP A 78 -29.04 -19.78 3.82
C ASP A 78 -30.37 -19.22 4.32
N VAL A 79 -31.48 -19.70 3.76
CA VAL A 79 -32.83 -19.22 4.07
C VAL A 79 -33.18 -19.49 5.54
N GLU A 80 -32.59 -20.52 6.16
CA GLU A 80 -32.87 -20.88 7.56
C GLU A 80 -32.00 -20.12 8.58
N LEU A 81 -30.73 -19.83 8.25
CA LEU A 81 -29.81 -19.11 9.15
C LEU A 81 -29.80 -17.59 8.92
N GLY A 82 -30.30 -17.14 7.75
CA GLY A 82 -30.27 -15.76 7.31
C GLY A 82 -28.86 -15.17 7.29
N ASN A 83 -28.74 -13.90 7.70
CA ASN A 83 -27.46 -13.19 7.79
C ASN A 83 -26.61 -13.59 9.00
N SER A 84 -27.03 -14.57 9.80
CA SER A 84 -26.32 -14.97 11.03
C SER A 84 -24.99 -15.66 10.77
N ASN A 85 -24.82 -16.21 9.56
CA ASN A 85 -23.60 -16.89 9.13
C ASN A 85 -22.45 -15.93 8.79
N TYR A 86 -22.74 -14.63 8.66
CA TYR A 86 -21.73 -13.63 8.34
C TYR A 86 -20.99 -13.19 9.61
N PRO A 87 -19.66 -13.32 9.68
CA PRO A 87 -18.89 -12.82 10.81
C PRO A 87 -18.99 -11.29 10.89
N MET A 88 -18.80 -10.78 12.10
CA MET A 88 -18.77 -9.34 12.35
C MET A 88 -17.44 -8.76 11.83
N VAL A 89 -17.50 -7.79 10.93
CA VAL A 89 -16.31 -7.18 10.32
C VAL A 89 -16.19 -5.71 10.73
N LEU A 90 -15.02 -5.33 11.25
CA LEU A 90 -14.62 -3.93 11.42
C LEU A 90 -13.87 -3.45 10.18
N ILE A 91 -14.27 -2.32 9.63
CA ILE A 91 -13.55 -1.62 8.58
C ILE A 91 -12.84 -0.41 9.21
N GLN A 92 -11.52 -0.36 9.17
CA GLN A 92 -10.75 0.79 9.66
C GLN A 92 -10.23 1.62 8.49
N VAL A 93 -10.52 2.91 8.51
CA VAL A 93 -10.01 3.88 7.53
C VAL A 93 -9.29 5.01 8.27
N PRO A 94 -7.96 4.94 8.44
CA PRO A 94 -7.18 6.04 8.99
C PRO A 94 -7.05 7.18 7.98
N MET A 95 -7.36 8.41 8.40
CA MET A 95 -7.34 9.62 7.60
C MET A 95 -6.41 10.68 8.20
N TYR A 96 -5.75 11.46 7.35
CA TYR A 96 -4.89 12.57 7.76
C TYR A 96 -4.83 13.67 6.68
N ASN A 97 -5.61 14.74 6.86
CA ASN A 97 -5.70 15.90 5.95
C ASN A 97 -6.08 15.53 4.50
N GLU A 98 -6.99 14.56 4.33
CA GLU A 98 -7.34 13.97 3.02
C GLU A 98 -8.55 14.65 2.37
N ARG A 99 -8.36 15.88 1.87
CA ARG A 99 -9.47 16.73 1.40
C ARG A 99 -10.16 16.23 0.13
N GLU A 100 -9.42 15.65 -0.80
CA GLU A 100 -9.94 15.32 -2.13
C GLU A 100 -10.57 13.92 -2.18
N VAL A 101 -10.12 13.02 -1.31
CA VAL A 101 -10.44 11.58 -1.39
C VAL A 101 -11.37 11.09 -0.29
N TYR A 102 -11.58 11.86 0.80
CA TYR A 102 -12.38 11.39 1.94
C TYR A 102 -13.79 10.92 1.55
N GLN A 103 -14.50 11.65 0.67
CA GLN A 103 -15.85 11.28 0.25
C GLN A 103 -15.87 9.94 -0.50
N LEU A 104 -14.91 9.73 -1.40
CA LEU A 104 -14.82 8.52 -2.20
C LEU A 104 -14.42 7.33 -1.34
N SER A 105 -13.47 7.50 -0.42
CA SER A 105 -13.03 6.43 0.47
C SER A 105 -14.09 6.03 1.48
N ILE A 106 -14.72 7.00 2.18
CA ILE A 106 -15.83 6.71 3.10
C ILE A 106 -17.00 6.09 2.33
N GLY A 107 -17.33 6.63 1.16
CA GLY A 107 -18.38 6.09 0.30
C GLY A 107 -18.12 4.65 -0.12
N ALA A 108 -16.89 4.32 -0.52
CA ALA A 108 -16.51 2.96 -0.89
C ALA A 108 -16.52 2.00 0.30
N ALA A 109 -16.02 2.43 1.47
CA ALA A 109 -16.06 1.62 2.69
C ALA A 109 -17.49 1.34 3.17
N CYS A 110 -18.37 2.35 3.12
CA CYS A 110 -19.80 2.22 3.43
C CYS A 110 -20.58 1.44 2.35
N GLY A 111 -20.06 1.37 1.13
CA GLY A 111 -20.67 0.68 -0.02
C GLY A 111 -20.29 -0.79 -0.16
N LEU A 112 -19.53 -1.34 0.80
CA LEU A 112 -19.21 -2.77 0.83
C LEU A 112 -20.48 -3.62 0.96
N SER A 113 -20.59 -4.63 0.11
CA SER A 113 -21.68 -5.61 0.12
C SER A 113 -21.48 -6.58 1.28
N TRP A 114 -22.05 -6.21 2.43
CA TRP A 114 -22.09 -7.01 3.65
C TRP A 114 -23.37 -6.68 4.42
N PRO A 115 -23.93 -7.61 5.23
CA PRO A 115 -25.10 -7.29 6.03
C PRO A 115 -24.86 -6.09 6.95
N SER A 116 -25.72 -5.08 6.90
CA SER A 116 -25.51 -3.79 7.58
C SER A 116 -25.34 -3.88 9.10
N HIS A 117 -25.89 -4.94 9.72
CA HIS A 117 -25.74 -5.23 11.15
C HIS A 117 -24.48 -6.05 11.48
N ARG A 118 -23.78 -6.57 10.47
CA ARG A 118 -22.53 -7.35 10.57
C ARG A 118 -21.29 -6.57 10.17
N ILE A 119 -21.43 -5.28 9.86
CA ILE A 119 -20.32 -4.40 9.47
C ILE A 119 -20.31 -3.16 10.36
N ILE A 120 -19.10 -2.73 10.74
CA ILE A 120 -18.87 -1.47 11.44
C ILE A 120 -17.79 -0.74 10.67
N VAL A 121 -18.06 0.48 10.24
CA VAL A 121 -17.07 1.35 9.58
C VAL A 121 -16.52 2.31 10.61
N GLN A 122 -15.22 2.27 10.87
CA GLN A 122 -14.52 3.13 11.81
C GLN A 122 -13.57 4.05 11.04
N ILE A 123 -13.90 5.33 11.03
CA ILE A 123 -13.07 6.39 10.48
C ILE A 123 -12.21 6.94 11.61
N LEU A 124 -10.89 6.82 11.46
CA LEU A 124 -9.90 7.27 12.44
C LEU A 124 -9.25 8.55 11.91
N ASP A 125 -9.73 9.71 12.34
CA ASP A 125 -9.30 11.00 11.79
C ASP A 125 -8.25 11.68 12.68
N ASP A 126 -7.01 11.69 12.19
CA ASP A 126 -5.84 12.34 12.79
C ASP A 126 -5.56 13.74 12.20
N SER A 127 -6.45 14.26 11.36
CA SER A 127 -6.27 15.54 10.66
C SER A 127 -5.94 16.68 11.64
N THR A 128 -5.24 17.69 11.14
CA THR A 128 -4.93 18.90 11.91
C THR A 128 -5.73 20.10 11.43
N ASP A 129 -6.20 20.07 10.19
CA ASP A 129 -7.06 21.11 9.63
C ASP A 129 -8.51 20.96 10.16
N PRO A 130 -9.04 21.94 10.90
CA PRO A 130 -10.42 21.90 11.40
C PRO A 130 -11.47 21.79 10.30
N THR A 131 -11.21 22.40 9.14
CA THR A 131 -12.11 22.37 7.98
C THR A 131 -12.25 20.95 7.45
N ILE A 132 -11.14 20.22 7.35
CA ILE A 132 -11.14 18.83 6.87
C ILE A 132 -11.86 17.93 7.88
N LYS A 133 -11.61 18.10 9.18
CA LYS A 133 -12.33 17.36 10.23
C LYS A 133 -13.85 17.54 10.14
N GLU A 134 -14.30 18.78 9.97
CA GLU A 134 -15.72 19.08 9.83
C GLU A 134 -16.31 18.40 8.59
N LEU A 135 -15.62 18.47 7.46
CA LEU A 135 -16.05 17.81 6.22
C LEU A 135 -16.17 16.28 6.37
N VAL A 136 -15.18 15.63 7.00
CA VAL A 136 -15.19 14.19 7.27
C VAL A 136 -16.32 13.82 8.23
N GLN A 137 -16.51 14.60 9.29
CA GLN A 137 -17.56 14.38 10.28
C GLN A 137 -18.96 14.51 9.65
N VAL A 138 -19.20 15.52 8.81
CA VAL A 138 -20.46 15.71 8.09
C VAL A 138 -20.76 14.52 7.17
N GLU A 139 -19.77 14.03 6.43
CA GLU A 139 -19.96 12.86 5.57
C GLU A 139 -20.24 11.59 6.39
N CYS A 140 -19.58 11.42 7.54
CA CYS A 140 -19.89 10.32 8.46
C CYS A 140 -21.35 10.40 8.98
N LEU A 141 -21.81 11.59 9.36
CA LEU A 141 -23.20 11.82 9.79
C LEU A 141 -24.20 11.51 8.68
N ARG A 142 -23.88 11.85 7.43
CA ARG A 142 -24.69 11.55 6.26
C ARG A 142 -24.82 10.04 6.00
N TRP A 143 -23.76 9.26 6.19
CA TRP A 143 -23.86 7.81 6.07
C TRP A 143 -24.59 7.16 7.25
N ARG A 144 -24.40 7.73 8.45
CA ARG A 144 -25.15 7.30 9.63
C ARG A 144 -26.65 7.52 9.49
N SER A 145 -27.09 8.62 8.88
CA SER A 145 -28.52 8.89 8.64
C SER A 145 -29.14 7.95 7.59
N LYS A 146 -28.32 7.36 6.71
CA LYS A 146 -28.72 6.28 5.79
C LYS A 146 -28.79 4.89 6.46
N GLY A 147 -28.52 4.79 7.76
CA GLY A 147 -28.56 3.55 8.52
C GLY A 147 -27.26 2.73 8.49
N VAL A 148 -26.15 3.28 8.00
CA VAL A 148 -24.84 2.62 8.06
C VAL A 148 -24.25 2.76 9.46
N ASN A 149 -23.70 1.67 10.01
CA ASN A 149 -23.03 1.68 11.30
C ASN A 149 -21.61 2.24 11.19
N ILE A 150 -21.52 3.56 11.04
CA ILE A 150 -20.26 4.30 10.96
C ILE A 150 -19.92 4.97 12.30
N LYS A 151 -18.65 4.90 12.69
CA LYS A 151 -18.04 5.52 13.88
C LYS A 151 -16.96 6.47 13.42
N TYR A 152 -17.03 7.72 13.88
CA TYR A 152 -16.02 8.73 13.64
C TYR A 152 -15.27 8.93 14.95
N GLU A 153 -13.98 8.62 14.94
CA GLU A 153 -13.13 8.66 16.13
C GLU A 153 -11.95 9.60 15.86
N VAL A 154 -11.69 10.48 16.83
CA VAL A 154 -10.58 11.43 16.81
C VAL A 154 -9.78 11.22 18.08
N ARG A 155 -8.47 11.39 18.02
CA ARG A 155 -7.59 11.35 19.19
C ARG A 155 -6.82 12.65 19.36
N ASP A 156 -6.43 12.92 20.59
CA ASP A 156 -5.74 14.17 20.96
C ASP A 156 -4.23 14.15 20.65
N ASN A 157 -3.64 12.96 20.51
CA ASN A 157 -2.20 12.79 20.35
C ASN A 157 -1.87 11.85 19.17
N ARG A 158 -0.97 12.30 18.30
CA ARG A 158 -0.54 11.59 17.08
C ARG A 158 0.60 10.60 17.30
N ASN A 159 0.88 10.20 18.55
CA ASN A 159 1.91 9.21 18.84
C ASN A 159 1.71 7.91 18.04
N GLY A 160 2.76 7.45 17.35
CA GLY A 160 2.71 6.26 16.51
C GLY A 160 2.04 6.44 15.14
N TYR A 161 1.67 7.67 14.75
CA TYR A 161 1.08 8.00 13.45
C TYR A 161 -0.06 7.04 13.08
N LYS A 162 -0.10 6.52 11.85
CA LYS A 162 -1.11 5.57 11.36
C LYS A 162 -1.24 4.32 12.22
N ALA A 163 -0.13 3.71 12.63
CA ALA A 163 -0.16 2.52 13.48
C ALA A 163 -0.73 2.82 14.88
N GLY A 164 -0.43 4.01 15.40
CA GLY A 164 -1.02 4.51 16.64
C GLY A 164 -2.52 4.72 16.53
N ALA A 165 -2.99 5.34 15.45
CA ALA A 165 -4.42 5.55 15.20
C ALA A 165 -5.18 4.21 15.13
N LEU A 166 -4.66 3.24 14.37
CA LEU A 166 -5.24 1.89 14.27
C LEU A 166 -5.30 1.21 15.63
N LYS A 167 -4.22 1.30 16.41
CA LYS A 167 -4.15 0.72 17.77
C LYS A 167 -5.15 1.35 18.73
N GLU A 168 -5.31 2.67 18.72
CA GLU A 168 -6.33 3.35 19.53
C GLU A 168 -7.74 2.95 19.09
N GLY A 169 -7.98 2.87 17.77
CA GLY A 169 -9.23 2.39 17.20
C GLY A 169 -9.66 1.00 17.71
N MET A 170 -8.69 0.10 17.94
CA MET A 170 -8.95 -1.24 18.47
C MET A 170 -9.37 -1.26 19.96
N LYS A 171 -9.21 -0.17 20.72
CA LYS A 171 -9.57 -0.12 22.14
C LYS A 171 -11.06 0.07 22.41
N HIS A 172 -11.81 0.53 21.40
CA HIS A 172 -13.23 0.81 21.58
C HIS A 172 -14.02 -0.48 21.85
N SER A 173 -15.02 -0.41 22.72
CA SER A 173 -15.78 -1.58 23.20
C SER A 173 -16.48 -2.33 22.06
N TYR A 174 -16.98 -1.61 21.04
CA TYR A 174 -17.64 -2.19 19.88
C TYR A 174 -16.71 -2.95 18.94
N VAL A 175 -15.38 -2.87 19.12
CA VAL A 175 -14.44 -3.66 18.32
C VAL A 175 -14.36 -5.10 18.83
N LYS A 176 -14.64 -5.32 20.12
CA LYS A 176 -14.57 -6.66 20.74
C LYS A 176 -15.61 -7.64 20.21
N GLN A 177 -16.65 -7.14 19.55
CA GLN A 177 -17.68 -7.94 18.89
C GLN A 177 -17.33 -8.25 17.42
N CYS A 178 -16.23 -7.72 16.88
CA CYS A 178 -15.80 -7.98 15.51
C CYS A 178 -14.84 -9.18 15.48
N ASP A 179 -15.10 -10.13 14.58
CA ASP A 179 -14.27 -11.31 14.37
C ASP A 179 -13.08 -10.99 13.46
N TYR A 180 -13.28 -10.09 12.50
CA TYR A 180 -12.27 -9.70 11.52
C TYR A 180 -12.14 -8.18 11.40
N VAL A 181 -10.94 -7.73 11.00
CA VAL A 181 -10.65 -6.32 10.73
C VAL A 181 -10.12 -6.20 9.30
N ALA A 182 -10.74 -5.35 8.50
CA ALA A 182 -10.21 -4.91 7.21
C ALA A 182 -9.72 -3.47 7.35
N ILE A 183 -8.51 -3.20 6.85
CA ILE A 183 -7.88 -1.89 6.93
C ILE A 183 -7.74 -1.34 5.52
N PHE A 184 -8.24 -0.13 5.27
CA PHE A 184 -8.10 0.57 4.00
C PHE A 184 -7.45 1.93 4.20
N ASP A 185 -6.56 2.30 3.30
CA ASP A 185 -5.98 3.64 3.27
C ASP A 185 -7.05 4.66 2.80
N ALA A 186 -6.87 5.93 3.16
CA ALA A 186 -7.84 6.99 2.87
C ALA A 186 -8.03 7.29 1.37
N ASP A 187 -7.15 6.81 0.51
CA ASP A 187 -7.23 6.92 -0.95
C ASP A 187 -7.78 5.65 -1.62
N PHE A 188 -8.01 4.58 -0.85
CA PHE A 188 -8.51 3.32 -1.37
C PHE A 188 -10.02 3.30 -1.53
N GLN A 189 -10.44 2.73 -2.65
CA GLN A 189 -11.84 2.50 -3.01
C GLN A 189 -12.02 1.01 -3.26
N PRO A 190 -12.27 0.20 -2.22
CA PRO A 190 -12.49 -1.23 -2.39
C PRO A 190 -13.73 -1.47 -3.26
N GLN A 191 -13.70 -2.56 -4.04
CA GLN A 191 -14.89 -3.01 -4.76
C GLN A 191 -15.95 -3.50 -3.77
N PRO A 192 -17.26 -3.36 -4.07
CA PRO A 192 -18.32 -3.73 -3.15
C PRO A 192 -18.23 -5.18 -2.65
N ASP A 193 -17.77 -6.09 -3.49
CA ASP A 193 -17.64 -7.53 -3.19
C ASP A 193 -16.33 -7.91 -2.49
N PHE A 194 -15.50 -6.94 -2.10
CA PHE A 194 -14.19 -7.18 -1.48
C PHE A 194 -14.28 -8.11 -0.25
N LEU A 195 -15.25 -7.89 0.64
CA LEU A 195 -15.40 -8.72 1.84
C LEU A 195 -15.85 -10.13 1.48
N CYS A 196 -16.77 -10.26 0.51
CA CYS A 196 -17.22 -11.56 -0.01
C CYS A 196 -16.06 -12.35 -0.63
N GLN A 197 -15.08 -11.68 -1.23
CA GLN A 197 -13.90 -12.34 -1.81
C GLN A 197 -12.81 -12.65 -0.78
N THR A 198 -12.75 -11.97 0.37
CA THR A 198 -11.60 -12.06 1.29
C THR A 198 -11.93 -12.83 2.58
N ILE A 199 -13.07 -12.56 3.20
CA ILE A 199 -13.46 -13.16 4.49
C ILE A 199 -13.62 -14.70 4.40
N PRO A 200 -14.18 -15.30 3.34
CA PRO A 200 -14.27 -16.76 3.25
C PRO A 200 -12.93 -17.48 3.32
N PHE A 201 -11.83 -16.86 2.85
CA PHE A 201 -10.50 -17.45 2.99
C PHE A 201 -10.07 -17.55 4.45
N LEU A 202 -10.38 -16.56 5.27
CA LEU A 202 -10.05 -16.56 6.70
C LEU A 202 -10.93 -17.52 7.48
N VAL A 203 -12.24 -17.56 7.20
CA VAL A 203 -13.18 -18.44 7.93
C VAL A 203 -12.91 -19.92 7.66
N ASN A 204 -12.67 -20.28 6.39
CA ASN A 204 -12.52 -21.69 6.00
C ASN A 204 -11.12 -22.26 6.29
N ASN A 205 -10.17 -21.43 6.73
CA ASN A 205 -8.78 -21.83 6.91
C ASN A 205 -8.19 -21.20 8.19
N SER A 206 -8.29 -21.91 9.32
CA SER A 206 -7.87 -21.42 10.65
C SER A 206 -6.36 -21.13 10.78
N GLU A 207 -5.54 -21.63 9.86
CA GLU A 207 -4.08 -21.36 9.82
C GLU A 207 -3.73 -20.00 9.19
N ILE A 208 -4.70 -19.31 8.56
CA ILE A 208 -4.46 -18.03 7.89
C ILE A 208 -4.74 -16.87 8.86
N GLY A 209 -3.72 -16.06 9.14
CA GLY A 209 -3.86 -14.85 9.95
C GLY A 209 -4.10 -13.56 9.17
N LEU A 210 -3.87 -13.54 7.84
CA LEU A 210 -3.98 -12.34 7.01
C LEU A 210 -4.31 -12.69 5.56
N VAL A 211 -5.21 -11.92 4.95
CA VAL A 211 -5.43 -11.90 3.50
C VAL A 211 -5.02 -10.54 2.96
N GLN A 212 -4.10 -10.52 2.00
CA GLN A 212 -3.66 -9.30 1.34
C GLN A 212 -4.18 -9.29 -0.11
N ALA A 213 -4.99 -8.28 -0.44
CA ALA A 213 -5.43 -8.06 -1.80
C ALA A 213 -4.38 -7.31 -2.63
N ARG A 214 -4.39 -7.53 -3.95
CA ARG A 214 -3.50 -6.81 -4.87
C ARG A 214 -3.94 -5.36 -5.01
N TRP A 215 -2.97 -4.45 -4.89
CA TRP A 215 -3.18 -3.04 -5.18
C TRP A 215 -3.21 -2.79 -6.69
N LYS A 216 -4.23 -2.08 -7.16
CA LYS A 216 -4.32 -1.58 -8.52
C LYS A 216 -4.52 -0.07 -8.44
N PHE A 217 -3.59 0.67 -9.01
CA PHE A 217 -3.72 2.11 -9.12
C PHE A 217 -4.66 2.44 -10.27
N ALA A 218 -5.70 3.23 -9.98
CA ALA A 218 -6.48 3.85 -11.02
C ALA A 218 -5.61 4.95 -11.66
N VAL A 219 -4.85 4.61 -12.70
CA VAL A 219 -4.27 5.64 -13.56
C VAL A 219 -5.47 6.34 -14.22
N ALA A 220 -5.50 7.68 -14.18
CA ALA A 220 -6.56 8.53 -14.69
C ALA A 220 -6.80 8.44 -16.23
N TYR A 221 -6.48 7.31 -16.87
CA TYR A 221 -6.97 6.98 -18.20
C TYR A 221 -8.48 6.68 -18.20
N GLY A 222 -9.06 6.28 -17.05
CA GLY A 222 -10.49 5.97 -16.93
C GLY A 222 -11.40 7.15 -17.29
N LYS A 223 -11.14 8.34 -16.72
CA LYS A 223 -11.90 9.56 -17.07
C LYS A 223 -11.71 10.00 -18.52
N PHE A 224 -10.55 9.75 -19.12
CA PHE A 224 -10.29 10.08 -20.53
C PHE A 224 -11.04 9.11 -21.48
N MET A 225 -11.05 7.81 -21.19
CA MET A 225 -11.72 6.80 -22.00
C MET A 225 -13.25 6.80 -21.83
N GLU A 226 -13.74 7.13 -20.64
CA GLU A 226 -15.17 7.28 -20.35
C GLU A 226 -15.75 8.54 -21.02
N ASN A 227 -15.00 9.65 -21.04
CA ASN A 227 -15.33 10.83 -21.86
C ASN A 227 -15.23 10.58 -23.38
N LEU A 228 -14.54 9.52 -23.81
CA LEU A 228 -14.44 9.09 -25.21
C LEU A 228 -15.36 7.91 -25.56
N GLY A 229 -16.21 7.45 -24.64
CA GLY A 229 -17.20 6.39 -24.89
C GLY A 229 -16.60 5.00 -25.15
N LEU A 230 -15.34 4.75 -24.82
CA LEU A 230 -14.69 3.46 -25.04
C LEU A 230 -14.71 2.61 -23.77
N LYS A 231 -15.71 1.71 -23.70
CA LYS A 231 -15.84 0.72 -22.62
C LYS A 231 -14.75 -0.36 -22.80
N SER A 232 -13.88 -0.55 -21.80
CA SER A 232 -12.98 -1.70 -21.78
C SER A 232 -13.80 -2.98 -21.63
N ARG A 233 -13.58 -3.94 -22.53
CA ARG A 233 -13.98 -5.34 -22.36
C ARG A 233 -13.23 -5.98 -21.20
#